data_AF-A0A957N668-F1
#
_entry.id   AF-A0A957N668-F1
#
_cell.length_a   1.000
_cell.length_b   1.000
_cell.length_c   1.000
_cell.angle_alpha   90.00
_cell.angle_beta   90.00
_cell.angle_gamma   90.00
#
_symmetry.space_group_name_H-M   'P 1'
#
loop_
_entity.id
_entity.type
_entity.pdbx_description
1 polymer ?
#
loop_
_entity_poly.entity_id
_entity_poly.type
_entity_poly.pdbx_seq_one_letter_code
_entity_poly.pdbx_strand_id
1 'polypeptide(L)'
;MSNPIRLLELSGSPYAIGYAHGQAYADEIALLTEERMRLSSDPFWTGGRAVTHADVVAAGEACLAHHRAFSPALMEEIQGLADATGLGVNELVVMNGFTDFVDIMANPAAFAADTGEIGDGDGGGCTAFVVDPSYSGSGAGFIGQTWDMHTTATPHVLMLRITPDDGPALMTFTITGCVGMIGMNEHGVAVGINNLLGRDGRPGVHWPFVVRAM
;
A
#
# COMPACT_ATOMS: atom_id res chain seq x y z
N MET A 1 -17.64 -15.06 -16.29
CA MET A 1 -17.11 -13.89 -17.02
C MET A 1 -16.40 -13.04 -15.97
N SER A 2 -15.10 -12.79 -16.11
CA SER A 2 -14.39 -11.91 -15.18
C SER A 2 -14.92 -10.49 -15.35
N ASN A 3 -15.35 -9.85 -14.26
CA ASN A 3 -15.62 -8.42 -14.31
C ASN A 3 -14.31 -7.69 -14.65
N PRO A 4 -14.32 -6.71 -15.57
CA PRO A 4 -13.13 -5.92 -15.86
C PRO A 4 -12.70 -5.16 -14.61
N ILE A 5 -11.38 -5.03 -14.40
CA ILE A 5 -10.84 -4.19 -13.32
C ILE A 5 -11.28 -2.75 -13.57
N ARG A 6 -11.79 -2.09 -12.52
CA ARG A 6 -12.25 -0.69 -12.57
C ARG A 6 -11.08 0.24 -12.85
N LEU A 7 -11.30 1.32 -13.60
CA LEU A 7 -10.30 2.34 -13.89
C LEU A 7 -10.79 3.69 -13.37
N LEU A 8 -9.96 4.39 -12.59
CA LEU A 8 -10.16 5.78 -12.21
C LEU A 8 -9.06 6.64 -12.83
N GLU A 9 -9.45 7.73 -13.49
CA GLU A 9 -8.53 8.69 -14.07
C GLU A 9 -8.41 9.90 -13.13
N LEU A 10 -7.18 10.26 -12.78
CA LEU A 10 -6.84 11.30 -11.82
C LEU A 10 -5.82 12.26 -12.45
N SER A 11 -5.92 13.54 -12.10
CA SER A 11 -4.95 14.54 -12.58
C SER A 11 -4.84 15.72 -11.62
N GLY A 12 -3.74 16.45 -11.71
CA GLY A 12 -3.49 17.66 -10.95
C GLY A 12 -2.40 17.51 -9.88
N SER A 13 -2.37 18.44 -8.94
CA SER A 13 -1.50 18.38 -7.76
C SER A 13 -1.70 17.10 -6.93
N PRO A 14 -0.72 16.68 -6.11
CA PRO A 14 -0.87 15.51 -5.25
C PRO A 14 -2.12 15.56 -4.37
N TYR A 15 -2.40 16.70 -3.74
CA TYR A 15 -3.63 16.90 -2.97
C TYR A 15 -4.89 16.67 -3.82
N ALA A 16 -4.95 17.25 -5.03
CA ALA A 16 -6.11 17.11 -5.91
C ALA A 16 -6.34 15.66 -6.37
N ILE A 17 -5.25 14.94 -6.66
CA ILE A 17 -5.29 13.50 -6.98
C ILE A 17 -5.89 12.73 -5.81
N GLY A 18 -5.38 12.94 -4.60
CA GLY A 18 -5.83 12.25 -3.40
C GLY A 18 -7.29 12.57 -3.06
N TYR A 19 -7.67 13.84 -3.16
CA TYR A 19 -9.03 14.30 -2.91
C TYR A 19 -10.03 13.71 -3.91
N ALA A 20 -9.69 13.69 -5.21
CA ALA A 20 -10.53 13.07 -6.23
C ALA A 20 -10.64 11.54 -6.06
N HIS A 21 -9.55 10.87 -5.68
CA HIS A 21 -9.57 9.44 -5.34
C HIS A 21 -10.49 9.18 -4.14
N GLY A 22 -10.38 10.00 -3.09
CA GLY A 22 -11.22 9.92 -1.90
C GLY A 22 -12.70 10.13 -2.20
N GLN A 23 -13.04 11.14 -3.02
CA GLN A 23 -14.42 11.40 -3.42
C GLN A 23 -15.04 10.25 -4.23
N ALA A 24 -14.25 9.61 -5.11
CA ALA A 24 -14.75 8.54 -5.97
C ALA A 24 -15.10 7.27 -5.19
N TYR A 25 -14.42 7.01 -4.07
CA TYR A 25 -14.49 5.72 -3.36
C TYR A 25 -14.60 5.86 -1.83
N ALA A 26 -15.16 6.96 -1.32
CA ALA A 26 -15.17 7.27 0.11
C ALA A 26 -15.64 6.11 1.01
N ASP A 27 -16.78 5.50 0.67
CA ASP A 27 -17.35 4.38 1.42
C ASP A 27 -16.44 3.14 1.38
N GLU A 28 -15.87 2.82 0.21
CA GLU A 28 -14.94 1.69 0.05
C GLU A 28 -13.64 1.91 0.83
N ILE A 29 -13.13 3.14 0.85
CA ILE A 29 -11.92 3.52 1.59
C ILE A 29 -12.18 3.43 3.09
N ALA A 30 -13.33 3.90 3.57
CA ALA A 30 -13.70 3.79 4.98
C ALA A 30 -13.78 2.32 5.44
N LEU A 31 -14.50 1.48 4.68
CA LEU A 31 -14.63 0.05 4.98
C LEU A 31 -13.28 -0.67 5.01
N LEU A 32 -12.44 -0.41 4.00
CA LEU A 32 -11.12 -1.05 3.94
C LEU A 32 -10.18 -0.53 5.03
N THR A 33 -10.25 0.76 5.37
CA THR A 33 -9.44 1.35 6.45
C THR A 33 -9.81 0.74 7.79
N GLU A 34 -11.10 0.62 8.10
CA GLU A 34 -11.58 -0.05 9.32
C GLU A 34 -11.07 -1.51 9.38
N GLU A 35 -11.21 -2.25 8.29
CA GLU A 35 -10.77 -3.65 8.25
C GLU A 35 -9.25 -3.78 8.36
N ARG A 36 -8.46 -2.88 7.76
CA ARG A 36 -7.00 -2.88 7.90
C ARG A 36 -6.58 -2.57 9.33
N MET A 37 -7.19 -1.57 9.96
CA MET A 37 -6.94 -1.25 11.37
C MET A 37 -7.26 -2.45 12.28
N ARG A 38 -8.37 -3.15 12.02
CA ARG A 38 -8.74 -4.37 12.75
C ARG A 38 -7.71 -5.48 12.54
N LEU A 39 -7.38 -5.80 11.29
CA LEU A 39 -6.43 -6.85 10.95
C LEU A 39 -5.02 -6.58 11.49
N SER A 40 -4.61 -5.30 11.58
CA SER A 40 -3.31 -4.90 12.16
C SER A 40 -3.20 -5.20 13.67
N SER A 41 -4.31 -5.53 14.33
CA SER A 41 -4.35 -5.98 15.73
C SER A 41 -4.63 -7.48 15.88
N ASP A 42 -4.88 -8.20 14.78
CA ASP A 42 -5.23 -9.61 14.81
C ASP A 42 -4.01 -10.49 15.14
N PRO A 43 -4.10 -11.43 16.10
CA PRO A 43 -3.00 -12.35 16.43
C PRO A 43 -2.44 -13.12 15.23
N PHE A 44 -3.25 -13.40 14.21
CA PHE A 44 -2.75 -14.03 12.98
C PHE A 44 -1.69 -13.16 12.28
N TRP A 45 -1.92 -11.85 12.21
CA TRP A 45 -1.04 -10.90 11.54
C TRP A 45 0.07 -10.38 12.45
N THR A 46 -0.13 -10.37 13.76
CA THR A 46 0.82 -9.81 14.72
C THR A 46 1.78 -10.86 15.30
N GLY A 47 1.89 -12.03 14.66
CA GLY A 47 2.76 -13.11 15.14
C GLY A 47 2.35 -13.68 16.50
N GLY A 48 1.04 -13.73 16.78
CA GLY A 48 0.46 -14.21 18.03
C GLY A 48 0.47 -13.19 19.18
N ARG A 49 0.88 -11.95 18.92
CA ARG A 49 1.01 -10.91 19.95
C ARG A 49 -0.35 -10.28 20.28
N ALA A 50 -0.51 -9.88 21.54
CA ALA A 50 -1.66 -9.11 21.97
C ALA A 50 -1.42 -7.64 21.62
N VAL A 51 -1.97 -7.21 20.48
CA VAL A 51 -1.88 -5.83 19.98
C VAL A 51 -3.21 -5.12 20.17
N THR A 52 -3.20 -3.92 20.73
CA THR A 52 -4.40 -3.10 20.86
C THR A 52 -4.53 -2.10 19.71
N HIS A 53 -5.73 -1.57 19.52
CA HIS A 53 -5.95 -0.45 18.60
C HIS A 53 -5.05 0.76 18.93
N ALA A 54 -4.79 1.03 20.21
CA ALA A 54 -3.90 2.12 20.61
C ALA A 54 -2.45 1.89 20.16
N ASP A 55 -1.97 0.64 20.21
CA ASP A 55 -0.64 0.29 19.72
C ASP A 55 -0.55 0.47 18.19
N VAL A 56 -1.61 0.11 17.46
CA VAL A 56 -1.71 0.33 16.01
C VAL A 56 -1.63 1.84 15.69
N VAL A 57 -2.43 2.65 16.39
CA VAL A 57 -2.40 4.11 16.21
C VAL A 57 -1.02 4.68 16.50
N ALA A 58 -0.39 4.29 17.61
CA ALA A 58 0.92 4.80 18.02
C ALA A 58 2.05 4.41 17.04
N ALA A 59 2.05 3.18 16.52
CA ALA A 59 3.03 2.78 15.51
C ALA A 59 2.81 3.50 14.17
N GLY A 60 1.55 3.77 13.79
CA GLY A 60 1.25 4.59 12.61
C GLY A 60 1.79 6.01 12.77
N GLU A 61 1.57 6.62 13.94
CA GLU A 61 2.02 7.98 14.24
C GLU A 61 3.54 8.08 14.17
N ALA A 62 4.25 7.05 14.62
CA ALA A 62 5.70 6.94 14.53
C ALA A 62 6.21 6.92 13.08
N CYS A 63 5.44 6.39 12.12
CA CYS A 63 5.79 6.41 10.69
C CYS A 63 5.57 7.76 10.01
N LEU A 64 4.66 8.61 10.53
CA LEU A 64 4.25 9.83 9.84
C LEU A 64 5.39 10.82 9.58
N ALA A 65 6.34 10.95 10.51
CA ALA A 65 7.50 11.81 10.32
C ALA A 65 8.41 11.29 9.20
N HIS A 66 8.55 9.98 9.07
CA HIS A 66 9.33 9.35 8.02
C HIS A 66 8.69 9.55 6.65
N HIS A 67 7.37 9.35 6.51
CA HIS A 67 6.67 9.59 5.24
C HIS A 67 6.76 11.05 4.81
N ARG A 68 6.54 12.00 5.74
CA ARG A 68 6.67 13.44 5.45
C ARG A 68 8.07 13.83 5.02
N ALA A 69 9.11 13.27 5.64
CA ALA A 69 10.50 13.54 5.27
C ALA A 69 10.86 12.92 3.90
N PHE A 70 10.31 11.75 3.59
CA PHE A 70 10.59 11.02 2.36
C PHE A 70 9.88 11.61 1.14
N SER A 71 8.58 11.86 1.24
CA SER A 71 7.77 12.43 0.16
C SER A 71 6.67 13.32 0.73
N PRO A 72 6.92 14.64 0.84
CA PRO A 72 5.89 15.61 1.18
C PRO A 72 4.70 15.57 0.21
N ALA A 73 4.96 15.35 -1.08
CA ALA A 73 3.94 15.28 -2.13
C ALA A 73 2.97 14.11 -1.90
N LEU A 74 3.45 12.90 -1.61
CA LEU A 74 2.56 11.77 -1.32
C LEU A 74 1.79 11.96 0.00
N MET A 75 2.37 12.68 0.96
CA MET A 75 1.63 13.05 2.16
C MET A 75 0.53 14.09 1.88
N GLU A 76 0.69 14.97 0.89
CA GLU A 76 -0.41 15.82 0.42
C GLU A 76 -1.50 15.00 -0.28
N GLU A 77 -1.15 13.96 -1.03
CA GLU A 77 -2.14 13.02 -1.59
C GLU A 77 -2.93 12.29 -0.50
N ILE A 78 -2.25 11.79 0.55
CA ILE A 78 -2.93 11.24 1.74
C ILE A 78 -3.80 12.30 2.44
N GLN A 79 -3.36 13.56 2.50
CA GLN A 79 -4.17 14.63 3.07
C GLN A 79 -5.43 14.88 2.24
N GLY A 80 -5.34 14.87 0.91
CA GLY A 80 -6.51 14.96 0.04
C GLY A 80 -7.49 13.81 0.26
N LEU A 81 -6.99 12.58 0.41
CA LEU A 81 -7.80 11.41 0.77
C LEU A 81 -8.51 11.61 2.11
N ALA A 82 -7.78 12.08 3.14
CA ALA A 82 -8.33 12.36 4.45
C ALA A 82 -9.46 13.39 4.39
N ASP A 83 -9.25 14.50 3.70
CA ASP A 83 -10.23 15.59 3.60
C ASP A 83 -11.48 15.19 2.80
N ALA A 84 -11.34 14.29 1.81
CA ALA A 84 -12.46 13.78 1.03
C ALA A 84 -13.29 12.72 1.76
N THR A 85 -12.67 11.93 2.64
CA THR A 85 -13.30 10.78 3.31
C THR A 85 -13.68 11.06 4.77
N GLY A 86 -13.09 12.08 5.39
CA GLY A 86 -13.20 12.35 6.83
C GLY A 86 -12.36 11.42 7.71
N LEU A 87 -11.53 10.55 7.13
CA LEU A 87 -10.64 9.65 7.85
C LEU A 87 -9.37 10.37 8.33
N GLY A 88 -8.72 9.83 9.36
CA GLY A 88 -7.44 10.33 9.83
C GLY A 88 -6.30 9.97 8.87
N VAL A 89 -5.37 10.91 8.67
CA VAL A 89 -4.11 10.68 7.93
C VAL A 89 -3.35 9.47 8.47
N ASN A 90 -3.36 9.27 9.79
CA ASN A 90 -2.69 8.13 10.41
C ASN A 90 -3.30 6.79 9.99
N GLU A 91 -4.63 6.68 9.99
CA GLU A 91 -5.36 5.47 9.62
C GLU A 91 -5.15 5.13 8.14
N LEU A 92 -5.15 6.15 7.28
CA LEU A 92 -4.86 6.00 5.85
C LEU A 92 -3.42 5.53 5.61
N VAL A 93 -2.46 5.99 6.40
CA VAL A 93 -1.06 5.53 6.34
C VAL A 93 -0.92 4.06 6.75
N VAL A 94 -1.64 3.63 7.80
CA VAL A 94 -1.70 2.22 8.20
C VAL A 94 -2.38 1.38 7.11
N MET A 95 -3.49 1.86 6.56
CA MET A 95 -4.23 1.18 5.49
C MET A 95 -3.38 0.99 4.23
N ASN A 96 -2.63 2.01 3.83
CA ASN A 96 -1.71 1.93 2.69
C ASN A 96 -0.60 0.89 2.94
N GLY A 97 0.06 0.99 4.09
CA GLY A 97 1.25 0.20 4.43
C GLY A 97 0.99 -1.06 5.24
N PHE A 98 -0.17 -1.71 5.09
CA PHE A 98 -0.59 -2.80 5.98
C PHE A 98 0.46 -3.90 6.22
N THR A 99 1.19 -4.33 5.17
CA THR A 99 2.21 -5.39 5.31
C THR A 99 3.44 -4.92 6.08
N ASP A 100 3.91 -3.69 5.85
CA ASP A 100 5.01 -3.12 6.65
C ASP A 100 4.57 -2.89 8.09
N PHE A 101 3.31 -2.52 8.26
CA PHE A 101 2.71 -2.37 9.56
C PHE A 101 2.69 -3.70 10.32
N VAL A 102 2.31 -4.79 9.65
CA VAL A 102 2.38 -6.15 10.17
C VAL A 102 3.79 -6.51 10.60
N ASP A 103 4.82 -6.20 9.80
CA ASP A 103 6.21 -6.45 10.16
C ASP A 103 6.63 -5.69 11.42
N ILE A 104 6.14 -4.45 11.61
CA ILE A 104 6.34 -3.68 12.84
C ILE A 104 5.64 -4.36 14.02
N MET A 105 4.37 -4.75 13.87
CA MET A 105 3.57 -5.32 14.96
C MET A 105 4.03 -6.71 15.39
N ALA A 106 4.45 -7.53 14.42
CA ALA A 106 4.97 -8.86 14.65
C ALA A 106 6.39 -8.85 15.24
N ASN A 107 7.12 -7.73 15.15
CA ASN A 107 8.47 -7.62 15.68
C ASN A 107 8.50 -7.46 17.22
N PRO A 108 9.06 -8.42 17.97
CA PRO A 108 9.20 -8.32 19.43
C PRO A 108 10.02 -7.12 19.90
N ALA A 109 11.06 -6.75 19.14
CA ALA A 109 11.94 -5.63 19.44
C ALA A 109 11.28 -4.26 19.22
N ALA A 110 10.24 -4.18 18.37
CA ALA A 110 9.49 -2.94 18.16
C ALA A 110 8.66 -2.53 19.40
N PHE A 111 8.34 -3.48 20.30
CA PHE A 111 7.49 -3.25 21.48
C PHE A 111 8.11 -3.74 22.80
N ALA A 112 9.44 -3.97 22.83
CA ALA A 112 10.21 -4.36 24.02
C ALA A 112 9.77 -5.67 24.75
N ALA A 113 8.86 -6.46 24.17
CA ALA A 113 8.38 -7.71 24.77
C ALA A 113 8.94 -8.90 24.01
N ASP A 114 9.88 -9.61 24.65
CA ASP A 114 10.51 -10.85 24.18
C ASP A 114 9.57 -12.03 24.45
N THR A 115 8.92 -12.53 23.40
CA THR A 115 8.01 -13.69 23.48
C THR A 115 8.45 -14.89 22.67
N GLY A 116 9.64 -14.86 22.04
CA GLY A 116 10.12 -15.94 21.19
C GLY A 116 9.33 -16.11 19.88
N GLU A 117 9.93 -16.91 18.99
CA GLU A 117 9.53 -17.36 17.63
C GLU A 117 8.43 -16.58 16.89
N ILE A 118 8.83 -15.92 15.78
CA ILE A 118 7.91 -15.47 14.74
C ILE A 118 7.34 -16.74 14.09
N GLY A 119 6.07 -17.06 14.37
CA GLY A 119 5.40 -18.20 13.77
C GLY A 119 5.36 -18.10 12.24
N ASP A 120 5.17 -19.25 11.58
CA ASP A 120 4.96 -19.35 10.12
C ASP A 120 3.62 -18.70 9.72
N GLY A 121 3.54 -17.37 9.81
CA GLY A 121 2.47 -16.60 9.18
C GLY A 121 2.54 -16.78 7.67
N ASP A 122 1.39 -16.78 7.01
CA ASP A 122 1.32 -16.86 5.55
C ASP A 122 2.11 -15.69 4.93
N GLY A 123 3.34 -15.97 4.49
CA GLY A 123 4.35 -14.99 4.06
C GLY A 123 4.02 -14.26 2.76
N GLY A 124 2.77 -14.32 2.29
CA GLY A 124 2.34 -13.80 1.00
C GLY A 124 2.78 -14.71 -0.16
N GLY A 125 1.87 -14.94 -1.11
CA GLY A 125 2.09 -15.82 -2.27
C GLY A 125 2.55 -15.11 -3.55
N CYS A 126 2.76 -13.78 -3.50
CA CYS A 126 3.04 -12.97 -4.68
C CYS A 126 4.13 -13.60 -5.54
N THR A 127 3.89 -13.72 -6.85
CA THR A 127 4.84 -14.25 -7.83
C THR A 127 5.00 -13.25 -8.95
N ALA A 128 6.23 -12.84 -9.27
CA ALA A 128 6.53 -11.89 -10.33
C ALA A 128 7.50 -12.49 -11.36
N PHE A 129 7.41 -12.03 -12.61
CA PHE A 129 8.33 -12.39 -13.68
C PHE A 129 8.61 -11.20 -14.59
N VAL A 130 9.78 -11.25 -15.23
CA VAL A 130 10.17 -10.35 -16.32
C VAL A 130 10.66 -11.20 -17.49
N VAL A 131 10.19 -10.89 -18.69
CA VAL A 131 10.65 -11.48 -19.95
C VAL A 131 11.40 -10.42 -20.71
N ASP A 132 12.67 -10.70 -20.99
CA ASP A 132 13.49 -9.82 -21.81
C ASP A 132 12.99 -9.82 -23.27
N PRO A 133 13.01 -8.67 -23.97
CA PRO A 133 12.54 -8.54 -25.35
C PRO A 133 13.12 -9.58 -26.32
N SER A 134 14.37 -10.00 -26.14
CA SER A 134 15.02 -10.99 -27.01
C SER A 134 14.44 -12.40 -26.87
N TYR A 135 13.69 -12.66 -25.81
CA TYR A 135 13.01 -13.92 -25.56
C TYR A 135 11.51 -13.87 -25.89
N SER A 136 11.00 -12.77 -26.44
CA SER A 136 9.59 -12.63 -26.81
C SER A 136 9.36 -12.60 -28.32
N GLY A 137 8.30 -13.26 -28.79
CA GLY A 137 7.97 -13.29 -30.23
C GLY A 137 7.56 -11.93 -30.81
N SER A 138 7.20 -10.96 -29.96
CA SER A 138 6.87 -9.59 -30.36
C SER A 138 8.06 -8.64 -30.36
N GLY A 139 9.20 -9.03 -29.79
CA GLY A 139 10.35 -8.14 -29.55
C GLY A 139 10.08 -7.08 -28.47
N ALA A 140 9.03 -7.24 -27.65
CA ALA A 140 8.72 -6.39 -26.51
C ALA A 140 9.07 -7.08 -25.19
N GLY A 141 9.47 -6.33 -24.18
CA GLY A 141 9.63 -6.85 -22.82
C GLY A 141 8.27 -7.05 -22.15
N PHE A 142 8.18 -8.03 -21.26
CA PHE A 142 6.97 -8.26 -20.47
C PHE A 142 7.32 -8.26 -18.98
N ILE A 143 6.44 -7.67 -18.17
CA ILE A 143 6.41 -7.83 -16.72
C ILE A 143 5.04 -8.34 -16.35
N GLY A 144 4.99 -9.25 -15.39
CA GLY A 144 3.73 -9.76 -14.87
C GLY A 144 3.87 -10.21 -13.44
N GLN A 145 2.77 -10.16 -12.71
CA GLN A 145 2.75 -10.51 -11.31
C GLN A 145 1.36 -10.98 -10.85
N THR A 146 1.33 -11.95 -9.93
CA THR A 146 0.19 -12.18 -9.03
C THR A 146 0.35 -11.36 -7.74
N TRP A 147 -0.74 -10.78 -7.26
CA TRP A 147 -0.78 -10.11 -5.97
C TRP A 147 -1.71 -10.89 -5.04
N ASP A 148 -1.11 -11.56 -4.07
CA ASP A 148 -1.81 -12.46 -3.16
C ASP A 148 -1.88 -11.80 -1.79
N MET A 149 -3.11 -11.53 -1.34
CA MET A 149 -3.40 -10.79 -0.12
C MET A 149 -4.70 -11.29 0.51
N HIS A 150 -4.95 -10.90 1.77
CA HIS A 150 -6.21 -11.17 2.47
C HIS A 150 -7.43 -10.84 1.59
N THR A 151 -8.40 -11.76 1.55
CA THR A 151 -9.52 -11.71 0.58
C THR A 151 -10.36 -10.44 0.66
N THR A 152 -10.39 -9.78 1.82
CA THR A 152 -11.08 -8.50 2.04
C THR A 152 -10.58 -7.38 1.13
N ALA A 153 -9.39 -7.48 0.54
CA ALA A 153 -8.91 -6.51 -0.43
C ALA A 153 -9.59 -6.62 -1.81
N THR A 154 -10.13 -7.80 -2.17
CA THR A 154 -10.67 -8.09 -3.51
C THR A 154 -11.71 -7.07 -4.01
N PRO A 155 -12.70 -6.66 -3.21
CA PRO A 155 -13.71 -5.70 -3.65
C PRO A 155 -13.13 -4.31 -3.93
N HIS A 156 -11.97 -3.99 -3.36
CA HIS A 156 -11.36 -2.66 -3.41
C HIS A 156 -10.32 -2.51 -4.51
N VAL A 157 -10.07 -3.56 -5.30
CA VAL A 157 -9.08 -3.51 -6.39
C VAL A 157 -9.55 -2.58 -7.51
N LEU A 158 -8.61 -1.77 -8.01
CA LEU A 158 -8.79 -0.89 -9.17
C LEU A 158 -7.46 -0.57 -9.85
N MET A 159 -7.56 0.00 -11.05
CA MET A 159 -6.48 0.69 -11.73
C MET A 159 -6.63 2.19 -11.53
N LEU A 160 -5.53 2.90 -11.26
CA LEU A 160 -5.47 4.36 -11.41
C LEU A 160 -4.66 4.72 -12.65
N ARG A 161 -5.17 5.65 -13.45
CA ARG A 161 -4.39 6.39 -14.45
C ARG A 161 -4.19 7.80 -13.90
N ILE A 162 -2.95 8.17 -13.60
CA ILE A 162 -2.63 9.43 -12.94
C ILE A 162 -1.82 10.30 -13.89
N THR A 163 -2.24 11.55 -14.07
CA THR A 163 -1.52 12.60 -14.80
C THR A 163 -1.21 13.75 -13.83
N PRO A 164 -0.09 13.69 -13.09
CA PRO A 164 0.22 14.72 -12.10
C PRO A 164 0.66 16.03 -12.76
N ASP A 165 0.54 17.14 -12.03
CA ASP A 165 1.05 18.44 -12.48
C ASP A 165 2.59 18.47 -12.56
N ASP A 166 3.25 17.68 -11.71
CA ASP A 166 4.70 17.52 -11.66
C ASP A 166 5.07 16.03 -11.56
N GLY A 167 6.00 15.59 -12.41
CA GLY A 167 6.38 14.19 -12.57
C GLY A 167 5.70 13.46 -13.73
N PRO A 168 6.05 12.18 -13.97
CA PRO A 168 5.56 11.41 -15.11
C PRO A 168 4.13 10.91 -14.90
N ALA A 169 3.35 10.88 -15.98
CA ALA A 169 2.08 10.17 -16.02
C ALA A 169 2.30 8.66 -15.81
N LEU A 170 1.36 8.01 -15.13
CA LEU A 170 1.51 6.61 -14.75
C LEU A 170 0.18 5.86 -14.71
N MET A 171 0.29 4.53 -14.75
CA MET A 171 -0.80 3.61 -14.53
C MET A 171 -0.40 2.59 -13.46
N THR A 172 -1.29 2.37 -12.49
CA THR A 172 -1.03 1.42 -11.40
C THR A 172 -2.24 0.56 -11.14
N PHE A 173 -1.99 -0.71 -10.83
CA PHE A 173 -2.89 -1.55 -10.06
C PHE A 173 -2.76 -1.17 -8.59
N THR A 174 -3.89 -0.98 -7.90
CA THR A 174 -3.92 -0.62 -6.47
C THR A 174 -5.23 -1.08 -5.82
N ILE A 175 -5.44 -0.68 -4.57
CA ILE A 175 -6.71 -0.76 -3.83
C ILE A 175 -7.22 0.66 -3.52
N THR A 176 -8.52 0.82 -3.31
CA THR A 176 -9.10 2.15 -3.02
C THR A 176 -8.44 2.80 -1.82
N GLY A 177 -8.02 4.05 -1.99
CA GLY A 177 -7.31 4.85 -0.98
C GLY A 177 -5.81 4.57 -0.85
N CYS A 178 -5.26 3.58 -1.58
CA CYS A 178 -3.82 3.36 -1.64
C CYS A 178 -3.20 4.14 -2.82
N VAL A 179 -2.13 4.90 -2.54
CA VAL A 179 -1.48 5.83 -3.49
C VAL A 179 -0.89 5.10 -4.72
N GLY A 180 -0.51 3.84 -4.57
CA GLY A 180 -0.12 2.99 -5.68
C GLY A 180 0.56 1.70 -5.27
N MET A 181 0.53 0.70 -6.17
CA MET A 181 1.21 -0.57 -5.99
C MET A 181 1.97 -0.95 -7.27
N ILE A 182 1.59 -2.02 -7.96
CA ILE A 182 2.23 -2.50 -9.19
C ILE A 182 1.86 -1.55 -10.34
N GLY A 183 2.80 -1.20 -11.21
CA GLY A 183 2.48 -0.25 -12.27
C GLY A 183 3.62 0.07 -13.22
N MET A 184 3.37 1.03 -14.10
CA MET A 184 4.36 1.61 -14.99
C MET A 184 4.09 3.09 -15.27
N ASN A 185 5.15 3.85 -15.54
CA ASN A 185 5.05 5.24 -15.97
C ASN A 185 5.17 5.39 -17.50
N GLU A 186 4.94 6.60 -18.02
CA GLU A 186 5.00 6.91 -19.45
C GLU A 186 6.39 6.75 -20.08
N HIS A 187 7.44 6.68 -19.27
CA HIS A 187 8.81 6.41 -19.71
C HIS A 187 9.15 4.92 -19.78
N GLY A 188 8.19 4.04 -19.45
CA GLY A 188 8.35 2.59 -19.50
C GLY A 188 9.06 2.00 -18.28
N VAL A 189 9.25 2.77 -17.20
CA VAL A 189 9.72 2.22 -15.92
C VAL A 189 8.55 1.47 -15.29
N ALA A 190 8.75 0.19 -14.98
CA ALA A 190 7.73 -0.67 -14.40
C ALA A 190 8.20 -1.25 -13.06
N VAL A 191 7.26 -1.39 -12.12
CA VAL A 191 7.52 -1.89 -10.77
C VAL A 191 6.55 -3.02 -10.45
N GLY A 192 7.10 -4.13 -9.95
CA GLY A 192 6.40 -5.21 -9.27
C GLY A 192 6.80 -5.26 -7.79
N ILE A 193 6.02 -5.95 -6.97
CA ILE A 193 6.20 -6.03 -5.52
C ILE A 193 6.12 -7.48 -5.03
N ASN A 194 7.05 -7.92 -4.21
CA ASN A 194 6.93 -9.21 -3.52
C ASN A 194 7.10 -8.96 -2.04
N ASN A 195 6.13 -9.42 -1.25
CA ASN A 195 6.21 -9.33 0.20
C ASN A 195 7.36 -10.21 0.70
N LEU A 196 8.16 -9.67 1.61
CA LEU A 196 9.20 -10.39 2.33
C LEU A 196 9.10 -9.99 3.79
N LEU A 197 9.00 -10.96 4.69
CA LEU A 197 8.90 -10.69 6.13
C LEU A 197 10.28 -10.32 6.69
N GLY A 198 10.41 -9.08 7.17
CA GLY A 198 11.58 -8.61 7.89
C GLY A 198 11.56 -8.97 9.37
N ARG A 199 12.69 -9.42 9.94
CA ARG A 199 12.80 -9.67 11.39
C ARG A 199 12.93 -8.39 12.23
N ASP A 200 13.32 -7.30 11.60
CA ASP A 200 13.67 -6.02 12.23
C ASP A 200 12.75 -4.87 11.79
N GLY A 201 11.51 -5.20 11.43
CA GLY A 201 10.46 -4.23 11.11
C GLY A 201 10.34 -3.14 12.18
N ARG A 202 10.45 -1.87 11.76
CA ARG A 202 10.42 -0.70 12.65
C ARG A 202 9.69 0.44 11.95
N PRO A 203 9.15 1.42 12.70
CA PRO A 203 8.56 2.61 12.10
C PRO A 203 9.50 3.25 11.07
N GLY A 204 8.94 3.59 9.90
CA GLY A 204 9.71 3.97 8.73
C GLY A 204 8.80 4.36 7.56
N VAL A 205 9.39 4.39 6.35
CA VAL A 205 8.64 4.67 5.12
C VAL A 205 8.02 3.39 4.59
N HIS A 206 6.73 3.43 4.27
CA HIS A 206 6.02 2.25 3.80
C HIS A 206 6.27 2.02 2.31
N TRP A 207 6.34 0.77 1.88
CA TRP A 207 6.67 0.40 0.51
C TRP A 207 5.76 1.03 -0.56
N PRO A 208 4.44 1.31 -0.35
CA PRO A 208 3.63 1.98 -1.38
C PRO A 208 4.17 3.37 -1.70
N PHE A 209 4.69 4.09 -0.69
CA PHE A 209 5.33 5.39 -0.88
C PHE A 209 6.64 5.27 -1.65
N VAL A 210 7.45 4.26 -1.32
CA VAL A 210 8.72 4.00 -2.00
C VAL A 210 8.48 3.65 -3.47
N VAL A 211 7.53 2.78 -3.76
CA VAL A 211 7.14 2.42 -5.12
C VAL A 211 6.59 3.61 -5.88
N ARG A 212 5.79 4.46 -5.24
CA ARG A 212 5.24 5.64 -5.91
C ARG A 212 6.22 6.78 -6.19
N ALA A 213 7.34 6.81 -5.48
CA ALA A 213 8.36 7.82 -5.68
C ALA A 213 9.38 7.47 -6.79
N MET A 214 9.34 6.24 -7.34
CA MET A 214 10.20 5.77 -8.43
C MET A 214 9.70 6.22 -9.81
#